data_AF-A0A6M8VLY5-F1
#
_entry.id   AF-A0A6M8VLY5-F1
#
_cell.length_a   1.000
_cell.length_b   1.000
_cell.length_c   1.000
_cell.angle_alpha   90.00
_cell.angle_beta   90.00
_cell.angle_gamma   90.00
#
_symmetry.space_group_name_H-M   'P 1'
#
loop_
_entity.id
_entity.type
_entity.pdbx_description
1 polymer ?
#
loop_
_entity_poly.entity_id
_entity_poly.type
_entity_poly.pdbx_seq_one_letter_code
_entity_poly.pdbx_strand_id
1 'polypeptide(L)'
;MVWLLLISGFLLLLFGGEILVKGSVALARRLKMPPLIIGIVLVGFGTSMPELVTCVAAALEGSPDIAVGNVVGSNIANILLVAGVGALLIPIVTPISEFKRDGTAVAASTLVFALAALFFGEVGRMIGAFFVLSLLGYVAFIYFSEKAKLKRVEKQHLVEELKEMETFMGRPMTMPLSGILAVGGITLTILGAKLLVTGAITLAQKAGISETVIGLTIVAIGTSLPELVTAIVAGLRNHGDVSLGNILGSNIYNILGILGITALVDPLTIPTEILRFDLWVMILATILLAVFALRKLNITRIEGGFLLATYAVYLYMLYIGQSGPAPGTM
;
A
#
# COMPACT_ATOMS: atom_id res chain seq x y z
N MET A 1 -24.95 -8.40 11.03
CA MET A 1 -23.69 -8.88 11.64
C MET A 1 -22.49 -8.68 10.74
N VAL A 2 -22.45 -9.23 9.51
CA VAL A 2 -21.29 -9.10 8.58
C VAL A 2 -20.84 -7.65 8.35
N TRP A 3 -21.76 -6.76 7.98
CA TRP A 3 -21.43 -5.34 7.77
C TRP A 3 -20.89 -4.64 9.02
N LEU A 4 -21.33 -5.05 10.22
CA LEU A 4 -20.80 -4.50 11.47
C LEU A 4 -19.33 -4.91 11.66
N LEU A 5 -18.99 -6.18 11.37
CA LEU A 5 -17.62 -6.68 11.43
C LEU A 5 -16.72 -5.94 10.43
N LEU A 6 -17.17 -5.78 9.18
CA LEU A 6 -16.42 -5.08 8.15
C LEU A 6 -16.20 -3.60 8.50
N ILE A 7 -17.28 -2.87 8.84
CA ILE A 7 -17.19 -1.44 9.14
C ILE A 7 -16.35 -1.20 10.40
N SER A 8 -16.59 -1.96 11.48
CA SER A 8 -15.78 -1.83 12.70
C SER A 8 -14.32 -2.21 12.45
N GLY A 9 -14.06 -3.27 11.67
CA GLY A 9 -12.72 -3.66 11.23
C GLY A 9 -11.99 -2.52 10.52
N PHE A 10 -12.61 -1.91 9.51
CA PHE A 10 -12.04 -0.78 8.78
C PHE A 10 -11.81 0.44 9.68
N LEU A 11 -12.76 0.80 10.53
CA LEU A 11 -12.58 1.95 11.43
C LEU A 11 -11.42 1.71 12.40
N LEU A 12 -11.31 0.52 12.98
CA LEU A 12 -10.21 0.18 13.89
C LEU A 12 -8.87 0.13 13.17
N LEU A 13 -8.82 -0.36 11.93
CA LEU A 13 -7.61 -0.35 11.10
C LEU A 13 -7.18 1.07 10.76
N LEU A 14 -8.10 1.91 10.31
CA LEU A 14 -7.83 3.30 9.93
C LEU A 14 -7.35 4.12 11.13
N PHE A 15 -8.08 4.10 12.24
CA PHE A 15 -7.70 4.84 13.44
C PHE A 15 -6.50 4.21 14.14
N GLY A 16 -6.42 2.88 14.18
CA GLY A 16 -5.30 2.16 14.76
C GLY A 16 -3.99 2.43 14.04
N GLY A 17 -4.01 2.41 12.70
CA GLY A 17 -2.86 2.75 11.85
C GLY A 17 -2.40 4.18 12.11
N GLU A 18 -3.31 5.16 12.07
CA GLU A 18 -3.00 6.56 12.34
C GLU A 18 -2.42 6.79 13.76
N ILE A 19 -3.00 6.14 14.78
CA ILE A 19 -2.50 6.19 16.16
C ILE A 19 -1.12 5.56 16.27
N LEU A 20 -0.90 4.44 15.58
CA LEU A 20 0.39 3.75 15.52
C LEU A 20 1.47 4.62 14.88
N VAL A 21 1.18 5.26 13.74
CA VAL A 21 2.13 6.17 13.07
C VAL A 21 2.49 7.32 14.02
N LYS A 22 1.50 7.98 14.62
CA LYS A 22 1.74 9.08 15.59
C LYS A 22 2.61 8.64 16.77
N GLY A 23 2.28 7.50 17.38
CA GLY A 23 3.04 6.96 18.50
C GLY A 23 4.49 6.63 18.13
N SER A 24 4.67 5.97 16.98
CA SER A 24 5.98 5.53 16.50
C SER A 24 6.88 6.69 16.07
N VAL A 25 6.32 7.68 15.36
CA VAL A 25 7.03 8.92 14.98
C VAL A 25 7.46 9.70 16.22
N ALA A 26 6.58 9.83 17.23
CA ALA A 26 6.91 10.53 18.46
C ALA A 26 8.00 9.81 19.28
N LEU A 27 7.95 8.47 19.32
CA LEU A 27 8.98 7.65 19.96
C LEU A 27 10.33 7.78 19.25
N ALA A 28 10.34 7.71 17.91
CA ALA A 28 11.56 7.83 17.11
C ALA A 28 12.24 9.20 17.28
N ARG A 29 11.46 10.28 17.37
CA ARG A 29 11.98 11.62 17.71
C ARG A 29 12.68 11.65 19.06
N ARG A 30 12.11 10.99 20.07
CA ARG A 30 12.70 10.91 21.42
C ARG A 30 13.97 10.08 21.45
N LEU A 31 14.04 9.05 20.61
CA LEU A 31 15.25 8.27 20.36
C LEU A 31 16.31 9.03 19.52
N LYS A 32 16.06 10.31 19.20
CA LYS A 32 16.93 11.16 18.37
C LYS A 32 17.22 10.56 16.99
N MET A 33 16.26 9.80 16.46
CA MET A 33 16.37 9.31 15.09
C MET A 33 16.33 10.49 14.11
N PRO A 34 17.16 10.49 13.06
CA PRO A 34 17.14 11.53 12.04
C PRO A 34 15.73 11.66 11.43
N PRO A 35 15.18 12.88 11.25
CA PRO A 35 13.86 13.10 10.64
C PRO A 35 13.69 12.35 9.31
N LEU A 36 14.75 12.31 8.50
CA LEU A 36 14.84 11.55 7.25
C LEU A 36 14.42 10.09 7.39
N ILE A 37 14.95 9.40 8.42
CA ILE A 37 14.65 7.99 8.68
C ILE A 37 13.19 7.84 9.12
N ILE A 38 12.70 8.79 9.92
CA ILE A 38 11.32 8.76 10.40
C ILE A 38 10.35 8.95 9.22
N GLY A 39 10.64 9.85 8.28
CA GLY A 39 9.82 10.04 7.08
C GLY A 39 9.82 8.82 6.16
N ILE A 40 10.99 8.34 5.73
CA ILE A 40 11.07 7.24 4.74
C ILE A 40 10.55 5.92 5.31
N VAL A 41 10.95 5.60 6.54
CA VAL A 41 10.70 4.27 7.13
C VAL A 41 9.40 4.27 7.90
N LEU A 42 9.24 5.16 8.89
CA LEU A 42 8.13 5.06 9.83
C LEU A 42 6.81 5.58 9.26
N VAL A 43 6.83 6.65 8.46
CA VAL A 43 5.60 7.16 7.83
C VAL A 43 5.17 6.24 6.69
N GLY A 44 6.09 5.90 5.78
CA GLY A 44 5.80 5.03 4.63
C GLY A 44 5.37 3.60 5.03
N PHE A 45 6.03 2.99 6.03
CA PHE A 45 5.59 1.71 6.58
C PHE A 45 4.30 1.85 7.38
N GLY A 46 4.14 2.99 8.06
CA GLY A 46 3.03 3.26 8.96
C GLY A 46 1.66 3.26 8.29
N THR A 47 1.55 3.87 7.10
CA THR A 47 0.29 3.89 6.33
C THR A 47 -0.11 2.52 5.83
N SER A 48 0.87 1.65 5.52
CA SER A 48 0.65 0.27 5.06
C SER A 48 0.61 -0.78 6.19
N MET A 49 0.54 -0.35 7.45
CA MET A 49 0.31 -1.26 8.59
C MET A 49 -1.05 -1.95 8.60
N PRO A 50 -2.16 -1.27 8.26
CA PRO A 50 -3.44 -1.94 8.08
C PRO A 50 -3.36 -3.13 7.13
N GLU A 51 -2.71 -2.97 5.98
CA GLU A 51 -2.49 -4.01 4.98
C GLU A 51 -1.65 -5.15 5.53
N LEU A 52 -0.50 -4.85 6.16
CA LEU A 52 0.38 -5.87 6.71
C LEU A 52 -0.36 -6.73 7.72
N VAL A 53 -1.01 -6.09 8.69
CA VAL A 53 -1.71 -6.79 9.76
C VAL A 53 -2.89 -7.57 9.21
N THR A 54 -3.61 -7.04 8.21
CA THR A 54 -4.71 -7.75 7.54
C THR A 54 -4.23 -8.96 6.76
N CYS A 55 -3.13 -8.86 5.99
CA CYS A 55 -2.58 -9.98 5.23
C CYS A 55 -2.06 -11.09 6.14
N VAL A 56 -1.32 -10.72 7.19
CA VAL A 56 -0.83 -11.70 8.18
C VAL A 56 -1.99 -12.34 8.93
N ALA A 57 -3.01 -11.58 9.33
CA ALA A 57 -4.20 -12.13 9.97
C ALA A 57 -4.94 -13.11 9.05
N ALA A 58 -5.16 -12.74 7.78
CA ALA A 58 -5.82 -13.59 6.79
C ALA A 58 -5.07 -14.92 6.56
N ALA A 59 -3.75 -14.86 6.42
CA ALA A 59 -2.93 -16.07 6.29
C ALA A 59 -3.04 -16.96 7.54
N LEU A 60 -2.92 -16.38 8.74
CA LEU A 60 -3.02 -17.14 10.01
C LEU A 60 -4.43 -17.67 10.30
N GLU A 61 -5.48 -17.05 9.76
CA GLU A 61 -6.87 -17.51 9.88
C GLU A 61 -7.23 -18.58 8.83
N GLY A 62 -6.30 -18.98 7.97
CA GLY A 62 -6.50 -20.03 6.97
C GLY A 62 -7.12 -19.55 5.65
N SER A 63 -7.10 -18.24 5.41
CA SER A 63 -7.61 -17.58 4.19
C SER A 63 -6.50 -16.83 3.44
N PRO A 64 -5.41 -17.49 3.00
CA PRO A 64 -4.29 -16.85 2.31
C PRO A 64 -4.69 -16.19 0.98
N ASP A 65 -5.78 -16.65 0.36
CA ASP A 65 -6.35 -16.05 -0.86
C ASP A 65 -6.78 -14.59 -0.64
N ILE A 66 -7.29 -14.27 0.55
CA ILE A 66 -7.59 -12.89 0.94
C ILE A 66 -6.29 -12.09 1.06
N ALA A 67 -5.21 -12.67 1.60
CA ALA A 67 -3.94 -11.98 1.75
C ALA A 67 -3.31 -11.64 0.38
N VAL A 68 -3.24 -12.60 -0.53
CA VAL A 68 -2.72 -12.38 -1.89
C VAL A 68 -3.63 -11.43 -2.67
N GLY A 69 -4.95 -11.63 -2.60
CA GLY A 69 -5.93 -10.75 -3.21
C GLY A 69 -5.83 -9.32 -2.69
N ASN A 70 -5.62 -9.13 -1.39
CA ASN A 70 -5.42 -7.81 -0.78
C ASN A 70 -4.16 -7.14 -1.33
N VAL A 71 -3.01 -7.81 -1.36
CA VAL A 71 -1.77 -7.23 -1.91
C VAL A 71 -1.95 -6.81 -3.37
N VAL A 72 -2.44 -7.71 -4.22
CA VAL A 72 -2.62 -7.43 -5.66
C VAL A 72 -3.65 -6.32 -5.87
N GLY A 73 -4.79 -6.43 -5.19
CA GLY A 73 -5.88 -5.47 -5.25
C GLY A 73 -5.44 -4.07 -4.79
N SER A 74 -4.68 -3.97 -3.70
CA SER A 74 -4.19 -2.68 -3.18
C SER A 74 -3.17 -2.05 -4.11
N ASN A 75 -2.34 -2.83 -4.82
CA ASN A 75 -1.45 -2.26 -5.85
C ASN A 75 -2.28 -1.68 -7.02
N ILE A 76 -3.26 -2.44 -7.51
CA ILE A 76 -4.16 -2.00 -8.58
C ILE A 76 -4.94 -0.76 -8.13
N ALA A 77 -5.51 -0.77 -6.91
CA ALA A 77 -6.26 0.34 -6.35
C ALA A 77 -5.38 1.57 -6.13
N ASN A 78 -4.17 1.42 -5.59
CA ASN A 78 -3.26 2.56 -5.39
C ASN A 78 -2.96 3.29 -6.70
N ILE A 79 -2.75 2.53 -7.79
CA ILE A 79 -2.44 3.14 -9.08
C ILE A 79 -3.70 3.65 -9.79
N LEU A 80 -4.74 2.84 -9.90
CA LEU A 80 -5.91 3.20 -10.72
C LEU A 80 -6.91 4.07 -9.94
N LEU A 81 -7.18 3.73 -8.68
CA LEU A 81 -8.12 4.45 -7.81
C LEU A 81 -7.46 5.64 -7.13
N VAL A 82 -6.40 5.42 -6.34
CA VAL A 82 -5.82 6.49 -5.50
C VAL A 82 -5.17 7.58 -6.36
N ALA A 83 -4.29 7.21 -7.30
CA ALA A 83 -3.72 8.18 -8.23
C ALA A 83 -4.81 8.82 -9.11
N GLY A 84 -5.83 8.04 -9.53
CA GLY A 84 -6.94 8.50 -10.35
C GLY A 84 -7.77 9.60 -9.67
N VAL A 85 -8.26 9.33 -8.44
CA VAL A 85 -8.99 10.31 -7.63
C VAL A 85 -8.10 11.50 -7.29
N GLY A 86 -6.86 11.24 -6.86
CA GLY A 86 -5.88 12.27 -6.53
C GLY A 86 -5.71 13.26 -7.67
N ALA A 87 -5.38 12.76 -8.88
CA ALA A 87 -5.17 13.58 -10.07
C ALA A 87 -6.42 14.30 -10.58
N LEU A 88 -7.61 13.72 -10.42
CA LEU A 88 -8.88 14.39 -10.77
C LEU A 88 -9.14 15.61 -9.90
N LEU A 89 -8.95 15.46 -8.59
CA LEU A 89 -9.11 16.57 -7.66
C LEU A 89 -8.00 17.60 -7.90
N ILE A 90 -6.76 17.13 -7.91
CA ILE A 90 -5.55 17.94 -7.88
C ILE A 90 -4.49 17.30 -8.78
N PRO A 91 -4.15 17.92 -9.91
CA PRO A 91 -3.11 17.40 -10.80
C PRO A 91 -1.82 17.11 -10.04
N ILE A 92 -1.30 15.89 -10.21
CA ILE A 92 -0.09 15.43 -9.52
C ILE A 92 1.11 15.88 -10.35
N VAL A 93 1.92 16.78 -9.80
CA VAL A 93 3.16 17.28 -10.41
C VAL A 93 4.33 16.73 -9.60
N THR A 94 5.30 16.10 -10.26
CA THR A 94 6.44 15.49 -9.55
C THR A 94 7.75 15.65 -10.33
N PRO A 95 8.90 15.89 -9.66
CA PRO A 95 10.20 15.90 -10.32
C PRO A 95 10.54 14.57 -11.00
N ILE A 96 11.07 14.63 -12.23
CA ILE A 96 11.50 13.45 -13.01
C ILE A 96 12.38 12.49 -12.21
N SER A 97 13.32 13.03 -11.44
CA SER A 97 14.34 12.23 -10.78
C SER A 97 13.75 11.34 -9.69
N GLU A 98 12.74 11.81 -8.98
CA GLU A 98 12.05 11.04 -7.93
C GLU A 98 11.12 10.02 -8.57
N PHE A 99 10.36 10.42 -9.59
CA PHE A 99 9.52 9.48 -10.33
C PHE A 99 10.33 8.36 -10.98
N LYS A 100 11.46 8.65 -11.61
CA LYS A 100 12.32 7.62 -12.22
C LYS A 100 12.84 6.64 -11.17
N ARG A 101 13.23 7.12 -9.99
CA ARG A 101 13.71 6.25 -8.90
C ARG A 101 12.60 5.33 -8.39
N ASP A 102 11.47 5.91 -7.99
CA ASP A 102 10.44 5.17 -7.26
C ASP A 102 9.53 4.40 -8.24
N GLY A 103 9.27 4.96 -9.42
CA GLY A 103 8.53 4.31 -10.50
C GLY A 103 9.28 3.12 -11.10
N THR A 104 10.62 3.18 -11.21
CA THR A 104 11.40 2.00 -11.62
C THR A 104 11.41 0.93 -10.52
N ALA A 105 11.43 1.31 -9.25
CA ALA A 105 11.31 0.37 -8.14
C ALA A 105 9.95 -0.34 -8.15
N VAL A 106 8.84 0.38 -8.36
CA VAL A 106 7.50 -0.23 -8.54
C VAL A 106 7.49 -1.18 -9.74
N ALA A 107 7.98 -0.75 -10.90
CA ALA A 107 8.02 -1.59 -12.09
C ALA A 107 8.86 -2.87 -11.88
N ALA A 108 10.00 -2.74 -11.21
CA ALA A 108 10.87 -3.86 -10.88
C ALA A 108 10.21 -4.81 -9.87
N SER A 109 9.61 -4.30 -8.78
CA SER A 109 8.93 -5.14 -7.79
C SER A 109 7.74 -5.86 -8.41
N THR A 110 6.92 -5.17 -9.20
CA THR A 110 5.80 -5.75 -9.93
C THR A 110 6.26 -6.85 -10.89
N LEU A 111 7.31 -6.60 -11.67
CA LEU A 111 7.84 -7.58 -12.61
C LEU A 111 8.40 -8.81 -11.88
N VAL A 112 9.22 -8.61 -10.85
CA VAL A 112 9.83 -9.72 -10.11
C VAL A 112 8.76 -10.55 -9.40
N PHE A 113 7.75 -9.91 -8.79
CA PHE A 113 6.62 -10.63 -8.23
C PHE A 113 5.84 -11.39 -9.30
N ALA A 114 5.55 -10.78 -10.45
CA ALA A 114 4.84 -11.46 -11.53
C ALA A 114 5.60 -12.68 -12.06
N LEU A 115 6.91 -12.57 -12.25
CA LEU A 115 7.74 -13.72 -12.65
C LEU A 115 7.72 -14.80 -11.58
N ALA A 116 7.89 -14.44 -10.29
CA ALA A 116 7.82 -15.41 -9.21
C ALA A 116 6.47 -16.15 -9.18
N ALA A 117 5.37 -15.41 -9.29
CA ALA A 117 4.03 -15.96 -9.32
C ALA A 117 3.80 -16.89 -10.53
N LEU A 118 4.27 -16.51 -11.72
CA LEU A 118 4.08 -17.29 -12.96
C LEU A 118 4.94 -18.56 -13.02
N PHE A 119 6.19 -18.51 -12.51
CA PHE A 119 7.10 -19.66 -12.56
C PHE A 119 6.90 -20.65 -11.42
N PHE A 120 6.61 -20.15 -10.21
CA PHE A 120 6.50 -21.00 -9.02
C PHE A 120 5.06 -21.29 -8.62
N GLY A 121 4.09 -20.44 -9.01
CA GLY A 121 2.69 -20.56 -8.57
C GLY A 121 2.46 -20.23 -7.09
N GLU A 122 3.52 -19.94 -6.35
CA GLU A 122 3.51 -19.62 -4.92
C GLU A 122 4.61 -18.61 -4.58
N VAL A 123 4.44 -17.93 -3.46
CA VAL A 123 5.46 -17.11 -2.79
C VAL A 123 5.82 -17.80 -1.49
N GLY A 124 6.78 -18.72 -1.56
CA GLY A 124 7.33 -19.39 -0.39
C GLY A 124 8.29 -18.50 0.41
N ARG A 125 8.73 -19.00 1.57
CA ARG A 125 9.60 -18.25 2.52
C ARG A 125 10.89 -17.71 1.88
N MET A 126 11.48 -18.42 0.93
CA MET A 126 12.71 -17.97 0.27
C MET A 126 12.47 -16.74 -0.62
N ILE A 127 11.38 -16.75 -1.39
CA ILE A 127 10.97 -15.61 -2.22
C ILE A 127 10.56 -14.45 -1.29
N GLY A 128 9.83 -14.76 -0.21
CA GLY A 128 9.47 -13.77 0.81
C GLY A 128 10.68 -13.11 1.48
N ALA A 129 11.71 -13.88 1.84
CA ALA A 129 12.97 -13.36 2.37
C ALA A 129 13.66 -12.45 1.35
N PHE A 130 13.70 -12.86 0.07
CA PHE A 130 14.27 -12.06 -1.00
C PHE A 130 13.53 -10.72 -1.16
N PHE A 131 12.20 -10.71 -1.11
CA PHE A 131 11.39 -9.48 -1.15
C PHE A 131 11.70 -8.55 0.03
N VAL A 132 11.73 -9.06 1.25
CA VAL A 132 12.04 -8.26 2.45
C VAL A 132 13.45 -7.70 2.38
N LEU A 133 14.45 -8.51 1.99
CA LEU A 133 15.82 -8.05 1.82
C LEU A 133 15.94 -7.00 0.71
N SER A 134 15.16 -7.13 -0.37
CA SER A 134 15.10 -6.14 -1.44
C SER A 134 14.49 -4.83 -0.97
N LEU A 135 13.44 -4.87 -0.13
CA LEU A 135 12.87 -3.68 0.51
C LEU A 135 13.91 -2.99 1.41
N LEU A 136 14.60 -3.75 2.26
CA LEU A 136 15.64 -3.19 3.13
C LEU A 136 16.78 -2.57 2.32
N GLY A 137 17.19 -3.21 1.23
CA GLY A 137 18.17 -2.68 0.28
C GLY A 137 17.70 -1.38 -0.37
N TYR A 138 16.43 -1.31 -0.80
CA TYR A 138 15.81 -0.12 -1.39
C TYR A 138 15.73 1.04 -0.38
N VAL A 139 15.26 0.79 0.83
CA VAL A 139 15.21 1.78 1.91
C VAL A 139 16.61 2.28 2.27
N ALA A 140 17.60 1.39 2.34
CA ALA A 140 18.99 1.77 2.56
C ALA A 140 19.51 2.64 1.41
N PHE A 141 19.23 2.27 0.15
CA PHE A 141 19.60 3.05 -1.03
C PHE A 141 19.00 4.46 -1.00
N ILE A 142 17.72 4.62 -0.67
CA ILE A 142 17.09 5.94 -0.50
C ILE A 142 17.81 6.72 0.60
N TYR A 143 18.00 6.10 1.77
CA TYR A 143 18.66 6.75 2.90
C TYR A 143 20.04 7.30 2.53
N PHE A 144 20.88 6.50 1.88
CA PHE A 144 22.22 6.93 1.47
C PHE A 144 22.17 7.99 0.37
N SER A 145 21.23 7.86 -0.58
CA SER A 145 21.04 8.83 -1.66
C SER A 145 20.60 10.20 -1.14
N GLU A 146 19.67 10.24 -0.20
CA GLU A 146 19.20 11.48 0.40
C GLU A 146 20.25 12.08 1.33
N LYS A 147 20.93 11.28 2.14
CA LYS A 147 22.07 11.77 2.94
C LYS A 147 23.18 12.38 2.09
N ALA A 148 23.41 11.85 0.88
CA ALA A 148 24.37 12.42 -0.06
C ALA A 148 23.88 13.75 -0.68
N LYS A 149 22.58 13.87 -0.99
CA LYS A 149 21.97 15.14 -1.42
C LYS A 149 22.08 16.22 -0.34
N LEU A 150 21.70 15.90 0.90
CA LEU A 150 21.74 16.81 2.05
C LEU A 150 23.16 17.36 2.34
N LYS A 151 24.22 16.60 2.02
CA LYS A 151 25.62 17.07 2.13
C LYS A 151 26.02 18.07 1.05
N ARG A 152 25.32 18.09 -0.10
CA ARG A 152 25.63 18.95 -1.26
C ARG A 152 24.78 20.22 -1.29
N VAL A 153 23.66 20.25 -0.59
CA VAL A 153 22.71 21.36 -0.54
C VAL A 153 23.19 22.44 0.46
N GLU A 154 23.07 23.72 0.08
CA GLU A 154 23.38 24.84 0.97
C GLU A 154 22.52 24.79 2.24
N LYS A 155 23.09 25.27 3.36
CA LYS A 155 22.52 25.17 4.71
C LYS A 155 21.08 25.70 4.84
N GLN A 156 20.62 26.59 3.94
CA GLN A 156 19.27 27.16 3.93
C GLN A 156 18.18 26.19 3.43
N HIS A 157 18.38 25.50 2.30
CA HIS A 157 17.40 24.53 1.79
C HIS A 157 17.23 23.31 2.73
N LEU A 158 18.31 22.93 3.41
CA LEU A 158 18.29 21.88 4.43
C LEU A 158 17.33 22.21 5.60
N VAL A 159 17.27 23.49 5.98
CA VAL A 159 16.42 23.94 7.09
C VAL A 159 14.96 23.95 6.68
N GLU A 160 14.63 24.26 5.43
CA GLU A 160 13.25 24.19 4.93
C GLU A 160 12.73 22.76 4.86
N GLU A 161 13.47 21.83 4.23
CA GLU A 161 13.08 20.40 4.16
C GLU A 161 12.90 19.80 5.56
N LEU A 162 13.83 20.05 6.48
CA LEU A 162 13.71 19.56 7.86
C LEU A 162 12.50 20.17 8.58
N LYS A 163 12.18 21.44 8.32
CA LYS A 163 11.04 22.11 8.93
C LYS A 163 9.71 21.59 8.36
N GLU A 164 9.64 21.28 7.07
CA GLU A 164 8.47 20.61 6.47
C GLU A 164 8.25 19.23 7.07
N MET A 165 9.31 18.41 7.16
CA MET A 165 9.25 17.12 7.83
C MET A 165 8.80 17.28 9.29
N GLU A 166 9.33 18.27 10.01
CA GLU A 166 8.94 18.51 11.39
C GLU A 166 7.47 18.91 11.55
N THR A 167 6.95 19.68 10.59
CA THR A 167 5.55 20.10 10.53
C THR A 167 4.64 18.90 10.27
N PHE A 168 5.05 18.01 9.36
CA PHE A 168 4.34 16.76 9.06
C PHE A 168 4.30 15.80 10.27
N MET A 169 5.40 15.72 11.02
CA MET A 169 5.53 14.87 12.21
C MET A 169 4.78 15.41 13.46
N GLY A 170 4.14 16.59 13.37
CA GLY A 170 3.32 17.16 14.44
C GLY A 170 4.11 17.62 15.67
N ARG A 171 3.42 17.82 16.81
CA ARG A 171 4.06 18.27 18.06
C ARG A 171 4.76 17.11 18.80
N PRO A 172 5.91 17.36 19.45
CA PRO A 172 6.56 16.35 20.28
C PRO A 172 5.67 15.96 21.47
N MET A 173 5.56 14.66 21.74
CA MET A 173 4.74 14.10 22.82
C MET A 173 5.64 13.58 23.96
N THR A 174 5.06 13.31 25.13
CA THR A 174 5.79 12.69 26.25
C THR A 174 6.08 11.22 25.97
N MET A 175 7.21 10.67 26.46
CA MET A 175 7.59 9.27 26.23
C MET A 175 6.49 8.26 26.62
N PRO A 176 5.83 8.38 27.79
CA PRO A 176 4.75 7.48 28.16
C PRO A 176 3.58 7.54 27.18
N LEU A 177 3.20 8.74 26.74
CA LEU A 177 2.12 8.92 25.80
C LEU A 177 2.47 8.35 24.41
N SER A 178 3.69 8.56 23.93
CA SER A 178 4.17 7.95 22.67
C SER A 178 4.12 6.43 22.71
N GLY A 179 4.56 5.82 23.82
CA GLY A 179 4.49 4.37 24.01
C GLY A 179 3.05 3.85 24.06
N ILE A 180 2.17 4.52 24.82
CA ILE A 180 0.75 4.16 24.90
C ILE A 180 0.08 4.24 23.52
N LEU A 181 0.36 5.27 22.74
CA LEU A 181 -0.18 5.41 21.39
C LEU A 181 0.36 4.33 20.46
N ALA A 182 1.66 4.03 20.48
CA ALA A 182 2.22 2.96 19.64
C ALA A 182 1.58 1.59 19.97
N VAL A 183 1.51 1.22 21.25
CA VAL A 183 0.92 -0.06 21.68
C VAL A 183 -0.59 -0.09 21.43
N GLY A 184 -1.29 1.01 21.73
CA GLY A 184 -2.72 1.15 21.46
C GLY A 184 -3.03 1.02 19.97
N GLY A 185 -2.25 1.69 19.12
CA GLY A 185 -2.37 1.60 17.66
C GLY A 185 -2.20 0.18 17.14
N ILE A 186 -1.14 -0.53 17.55
CA ILE A 186 -0.93 -1.96 17.21
C ILE A 186 -2.11 -2.82 17.67
N THR A 187 -2.61 -2.58 18.88
CA THR A 187 -3.73 -3.36 19.42
C THR A 187 -4.99 -3.15 18.57
N LEU A 188 -5.30 -1.89 18.23
CA LEU A 188 -6.45 -1.56 17.38
C LEU A 188 -6.30 -2.12 15.96
N THR A 189 -5.11 -2.08 15.35
CA THR A 189 -4.92 -2.66 14.01
C THR A 189 -5.09 -4.18 14.02
N ILE A 190 -4.56 -4.88 15.03
CA ILE A 190 -4.75 -6.33 15.17
C ILE A 190 -6.21 -6.69 15.36
N LEU A 191 -6.93 -5.97 16.24
CA LEU A 191 -8.36 -6.20 16.45
C LEU A 191 -9.16 -5.88 15.18
N GLY A 192 -8.84 -4.78 14.51
CA GLY A 192 -9.48 -4.37 13.26
C GLY A 192 -9.28 -5.38 12.15
N ALA A 193 -8.06 -5.88 11.97
CA ALA A 193 -7.73 -6.92 10.99
C ALA A 193 -8.55 -8.19 11.23
N LYS A 194 -8.62 -8.69 12.48
CA LYS A 194 -9.42 -9.88 12.80
C LYS A 194 -10.90 -9.69 12.45
N LEU A 195 -11.49 -8.55 12.84
CA LEU A 195 -12.90 -8.26 12.50
C LEU A 195 -13.11 -8.14 10.99
N LEU A 196 -12.17 -7.49 10.29
CA LEU A 196 -12.23 -7.32 8.84
C LEU A 196 -12.13 -8.67 8.12
N VAL A 197 -11.14 -9.50 8.45
CA VAL A 197 -10.90 -10.82 7.85
C VAL A 197 -12.08 -11.75 8.12
N THR A 198 -12.53 -11.86 9.38
CA THR A 198 -13.71 -12.67 9.71
C THR A 198 -14.97 -12.17 8.98
N GLY A 199 -15.15 -10.85 8.89
CA GLY A 199 -16.24 -10.25 8.13
C GLY A 199 -16.16 -10.55 6.63
N ALA A 200 -14.96 -10.49 6.07
CA ALA A 200 -14.66 -10.76 4.66
C ALA A 200 -14.93 -12.22 4.29
N ILE A 201 -14.44 -13.18 5.08
CA ILE A 201 -14.71 -14.62 4.92
C ILE A 201 -16.22 -14.89 5.00
N THR A 202 -16.89 -14.33 6.01
CA THR A 202 -18.35 -14.52 6.18
C THR A 202 -19.13 -13.93 5.00
N LEU A 203 -18.66 -12.80 4.44
CA LEU A 203 -19.28 -12.20 3.27
C LEU A 203 -19.08 -13.06 2.04
N ALA A 204 -17.86 -13.55 1.79
CA ALA A 204 -17.53 -14.44 0.69
C ALA A 204 -18.47 -15.67 0.67
N GLN A 205 -18.56 -16.35 1.82
CA GLN A 205 -19.41 -17.52 1.99
C GLN A 205 -20.91 -17.23 1.76
N LYS A 206 -21.42 -16.10 2.25
CA LYS A 206 -22.85 -15.75 2.12
C LYS A 206 -23.22 -15.25 0.72
N ALA A 207 -22.32 -14.53 0.06
CA ALA A 207 -22.55 -14.01 -1.28
C ALA A 207 -22.20 -15.03 -2.37
N GLY A 208 -21.61 -16.17 -2.02
CA GLY A 208 -21.18 -17.19 -2.99
C GLY A 208 -20.06 -16.71 -3.91
N ILE A 209 -19.25 -15.75 -3.42
CA ILE A 209 -18.13 -15.17 -4.15
C ILE A 209 -16.82 -15.66 -3.55
N SER A 210 -15.79 -15.79 -4.38
CA SER A 210 -14.46 -16.22 -3.93
C SER A 210 -13.85 -15.26 -2.91
N GLU A 211 -13.11 -15.82 -1.95
CA GLU A 211 -12.29 -15.06 -1.01
C GLU A 211 -11.26 -14.18 -1.74
N THR A 212 -10.71 -14.66 -2.85
CA THR A 212 -9.84 -13.91 -3.77
C THR A 212 -10.47 -12.59 -4.22
N VAL A 213 -11.73 -12.61 -4.70
CA VAL A 213 -12.40 -11.38 -5.15
C VAL A 213 -12.72 -10.44 -4.00
N ILE A 214 -13.09 -10.96 -2.83
CA ILE A 214 -13.25 -10.13 -1.63
C ILE A 214 -11.92 -9.45 -1.25
N GLY A 215 -10.80 -10.19 -1.32
CA GLY A 215 -9.46 -9.67 -1.13
C GLY A 215 -9.12 -8.55 -2.11
N LEU A 216 -9.31 -8.79 -3.40
CA LEU A 216 -9.04 -7.85 -4.50
C LEU A 216 -9.90 -6.58 -4.46
N THR A 217 -11.08 -6.64 -3.85
CA THR A 217 -12.07 -5.56 -3.86
C THR A 217 -12.23 -4.93 -2.48
N ILE A 218 -13.08 -5.49 -1.63
CA ILE A 218 -13.51 -4.86 -0.38
C ILE A 218 -12.32 -4.67 0.55
N VAL A 219 -11.51 -5.70 0.75
CA VAL A 219 -10.36 -5.63 1.65
C VAL A 219 -9.32 -4.65 1.11
N ALA A 220 -8.88 -4.84 -0.14
CA ALA A 220 -7.91 -3.94 -0.80
C ALA A 220 -8.33 -2.47 -0.82
N ILE A 221 -9.57 -2.17 -1.22
CA ILE A 221 -10.08 -0.79 -1.26
C ILE A 221 -10.07 -0.20 0.14
N GLY A 222 -10.59 -0.94 1.12
CA GLY A 222 -10.78 -0.40 2.44
C GLY A 222 -9.48 -0.25 3.23
N THR A 223 -8.49 -1.12 3.04
CA THR A 223 -7.16 -0.91 3.62
C THR A 223 -6.42 0.22 2.92
N SER A 224 -6.64 0.47 1.61
CA SER A 224 -6.00 1.57 0.85
C SER A 224 -6.63 2.96 1.06
N LEU A 225 -7.66 3.07 1.91
CA LEU A 225 -8.28 4.37 2.23
C LEU A 225 -7.33 5.37 2.93
N PRO A 226 -6.47 4.98 3.88
CA PRO A 226 -5.45 5.86 4.45
C PRO A 226 -4.54 6.45 3.38
N GLU A 227 -4.13 5.66 2.38
CA GLU A 227 -3.33 6.10 1.24
C GLU A 227 -4.09 7.11 0.39
N LEU A 228 -5.37 6.86 0.12
CA LEU A 228 -6.24 7.80 -0.59
C LEU A 228 -6.32 9.15 0.14
N VAL A 229 -6.60 9.12 1.44
CA VAL A 229 -6.69 10.33 2.26
C VAL A 229 -5.35 11.06 2.28
N THR A 230 -4.24 10.35 2.46
CA THR A 230 -2.89 10.93 2.50
C THR A 230 -2.53 11.57 1.17
N ALA A 231 -2.79 10.88 0.04
CA ALA A 231 -2.52 11.39 -1.29
C ALA A 231 -3.34 12.66 -1.61
N ILE A 232 -4.62 12.71 -1.21
CA ILE A 232 -5.48 13.88 -1.39
C ILE A 232 -5.01 15.04 -0.51
N VAL A 233 -4.73 14.79 0.78
CA VAL A 233 -4.30 15.83 1.73
C VAL A 233 -2.95 16.42 1.32
N ALA A 234 -2.01 15.59 0.86
CA ALA A 234 -0.73 16.05 0.32
C ALA A 234 -0.93 16.93 -0.93
N GLY A 235 -1.78 16.49 -1.86
CA GLY A 235 -2.15 17.27 -3.04
C GLY A 235 -2.77 18.62 -2.68
N LEU A 236 -3.70 18.67 -1.71
CA LEU A 236 -4.36 19.91 -1.26
C LEU A 236 -3.38 20.93 -0.68
N ARG A 237 -2.22 20.47 -0.23
CA ARG A 237 -1.13 21.30 0.30
C ARG A 237 -0.07 21.64 -0.75
N ASN A 238 -0.33 21.34 -2.03
CA ASN A 238 0.62 21.50 -3.15
C ASN A 238 1.91 20.65 -3.03
N HIS A 239 1.86 19.54 -2.29
CA HIS A 239 2.96 18.58 -2.19
C HIS A 239 2.67 17.36 -3.09
N GLY A 240 2.74 17.56 -4.41
CA GLY A 240 2.45 16.53 -5.41
C GLY A 240 3.46 15.38 -5.43
N ASP A 241 4.71 15.68 -5.09
CA ASP A 241 5.80 14.74 -4.83
C ASP A 241 5.46 13.78 -3.67
N VAL A 242 4.96 14.30 -2.55
CA VAL A 242 4.53 13.50 -1.40
C VAL A 242 3.32 12.64 -1.76
N SER A 243 2.37 13.17 -2.54
CA SER A 243 1.20 12.43 -3.01
C SER A 243 1.60 11.23 -3.88
N LEU A 244 2.48 11.44 -4.86
CA LEU A 244 2.95 10.37 -5.74
C LEU A 244 3.88 9.40 -5.02
N GLY A 245 4.75 9.90 -4.14
CA GLY A 245 5.62 9.11 -3.29
C GLY A 245 4.83 8.17 -2.37
N ASN A 246 3.69 8.62 -1.83
CA ASN A 246 2.78 7.78 -1.06
C ASN A 246 2.23 6.62 -1.91
N ILE A 247 1.78 6.89 -3.14
CA ILE A 247 1.25 5.87 -4.04
C ILE A 247 2.34 4.86 -4.42
N LEU A 248 3.48 5.34 -4.93
CA LEU A 248 4.57 4.48 -5.39
C LEU A 248 5.18 3.70 -4.23
N GLY A 249 5.44 4.37 -3.11
CA GLY A 249 5.94 3.76 -1.89
C GLY A 249 5.03 2.64 -1.40
N SER A 250 3.72 2.86 -1.32
CA SER A 250 2.76 1.85 -0.88
C SER A 250 2.73 0.62 -1.80
N ASN A 251 2.86 0.80 -3.12
CA ASN A 251 3.00 -0.34 -4.05
C ASN A 251 4.27 -1.16 -3.77
N ILE A 252 5.41 -0.48 -3.54
CA ILE A 252 6.68 -1.14 -3.20
C ILE A 252 6.56 -1.88 -1.87
N TYR A 253 5.98 -1.26 -0.84
CA TYR A 253 5.77 -1.87 0.47
C TYR A 253 4.79 -3.04 0.39
N ASN A 254 3.72 -2.96 -0.40
CA ASN A 254 2.78 -4.06 -0.60
C ASN A 254 3.46 -5.31 -1.15
N ILE A 255 4.29 -5.16 -2.18
CA ILE A 255 4.96 -6.30 -2.83
C ILE A 255 6.19 -6.76 -2.03
N LEU A 256 7.11 -5.86 -1.71
CA LEU A 256 8.38 -6.25 -1.10
C LEU A 256 8.28 -6.47 0.41
N GLY A 257 7.43 -5.70 1.08
CA GLY A 257 7.24 -5.75 2.52
C GLY A 257 6.13 -6.70 2.92
N ILE A 258 4.90 -6.38 2.57
CA ILE A 258 3.70 -7.07 3.08
C ILE A 258 3.62 -8.49 2.55
N LEU A 259 3.68 -8.68 1.24
CA LEU A 259 3.70 -10.03 0.66
C LEU A 259 4.93 -10.82 1.13
N GLY A 260 6.09 -10.17 1.21
CA GLY A 260 7.33 -10.79 1.68
C GLY A 260 7.27 -11.27 3.13
N ILE A 261 6.83 -10.41 4.05
CA ILE A 261 6.66 -10.74 5.47
C ILE A 261 5.55 -11.79 5.65
N THR A 262 4.43 -11.66 4.94
CA THR A 262 3.33 -12.62 5.02
C THR A 262 3.81 -14.01 4.58
N ALA A 263 4.54 -14.10 3.47
CA ALA A 263 5.13 -15.35 2.98
C ALA A 263 6.19 -15.97 3.92
N LEU A 264 6.89 -15.15 4.73
CA LEU A 264 7.80 -15.65 5.75
C LEU A 264 7.05 -16.30 6.92
N VAL A 265 5.92 -15.71 7.31
CA VAL A 265 5.02 -16.23 8.34
C VAL A 265 4.36 -17.51 7.84
N ASP A 266 3.67 -17.43 6.70
CA ASP A 266 2.94 -18.53 6.08
C ASP A 266 3.10 -18.49 4.54
N PRO A 267 3.67 -19.53 3.90
CA PRO A 267 3.82 -19.59 2.44
C PRO A 267 2.50 -19.38 1.70
N LEU A 268 2.52 -18.55 0.65
CA LEU A 268 1.30 -18.13 -0.05
C LEU A 268 1.20 -18.77 -1.43
N THR A 269 0.24 -19.66 -1.63
CA THR A 269 -0.15 -20.12 -2.98
C THR A 269 -0.87 -18.98 -3.70
N ILE A 270 -0.55 -18.75 -4.97
CA ILE A 270 -1.22 -17.70 -5.76
C ILE A 270 -2.46 -18.28 -6.44
N PRO A 271 -3.67 -17.75 -6.18
CA PRO A 271 -4.89 -18.19 -6.85
C PRO A 271 -4.80 -18.13 -8.38
N THR A 272 -5.42 -19.10 -9.05
CA THR A 272 -5.34 -19.23 -10.52
C THR A 272 -6.02 -18.04 -11.22
N GLU A 273 -7.06 -17.50 -10.60
CA GLU A 273 -7.77 -16.29 -11.03
C GLU A 273 -6.80 -15.11 -11.12
N ILE A 274 -5.96 -14.92 -10.08
CA ILE A 274 -4.95 -13.86 -10.03
C ILE A 274 -3.91 -14.05 -11.13
N LEU A 275 -3.40 -15.27 -11.32
CA LEU A 275 -2.39 -15.55 -12.36
C LEU A 275 -2.91 -15.29 -13.78
N ARG A 276 -4.19 -15.57 -14.02
CA ARG A 276 -4.81 -15.47 -15.36
C ARG A 276 -5.23 -14.05 -15.71
N PHE A 277 -5.60 -13.23 -14.73
CA PHE A 277 -6.19 -11.92 -14.99
C PHE A 277 -5.58 -10.80 -14.15
N ASP A 278 -5.70 -10.85 -12.82
CA ASP A 278 -5.40 -9.71 -11.94
C ASP A 278 -3.92 -9.30 -11.98
N LEU A 279 -3.02 -10.27 -12.11
CA LEU A 279 -1.59 -10.02 -12.25
C LEU A 279 -1.28 -9.17 -13.49
N TRP A 280 -1.96 -9.44 -14.61
CA TRP A 280 -1.81 -8.67 -15.85
C TRP A 280 -2.42 -7.28 -15.74
N VAL A 281 -3.52 -7.13 -15.00
CA VAL A 281 -4.11 -5.81 -14.70
C VAL A 281 -3.15 -4.98 -13.86
N MET A 282 -2.49 -5.57 -12.87
CA MET A 282 -1.49 -4.88 -12.04
C MET A 282 -0.26 -4.45 -12.86
N ILE A 283 0.23 -5.30 -13.77
CA ILE A 283 1.29 -4.93 -14.72
C ILE A 283 0.83 -3.78 -15.62
N LEU A 284 -0.39 -3.87 -16.18
CA LEU A 284 -0.96 -2.82 -17.02
C LEU A 284 -1.08 -1.50 -16.26
N ALA A 285 -1.60 -1.51 -15.02
CA ALA A 285 -1.69 -0.34 -14.17
C ALA A 285 -0.31 0.31 -13.96
N THR A 286 0.70 -0.50 -13.65
CA THR A 286 2.08 -0.04 -13.49
C THR A 286 2.62 0.61 -14.78
N ILE A 287 2.37 0.00 -15.94
CA ILE A 287 2.76 0.55 -17.24
C ILE A 287 2.04 1.87 -17.53
N LEU A 288 0.72 1.94 -17.28
CA LEU A 288 -0.07 3.15 -17.49
C LEU A 288 0.46 4.31 -16.64
N LEU A 289 0.75 4.06 -15.36
CA LEU A 289 1.35 5.06 -14.47
C LEU A 289 2.69 5.55 -15.00
N ALA A 290 3.57 4.62 -15.40
CA ALA A 290 4.87 4.95 -15.99
C ALA A 290 4.74 5.80 -17.25
N VAL A 291 3.84 5.44 -18.17
CA VAL A 291 3.62 6.18 -19.41
C VAL A 291 3.13 7.59 -19.12
N PHE A 292 2.12 7.77 -18.25
CA PHE A 292 1.54 9.08 -17.97
C PHE A 292 2.54 10.00 -17.26
N ALA A 293 3.26 9.48 -16.27
CA ALA A 293 4.27 10.25 -15.58
C ALA A 293 5.47 10.62 -16.47
N LEU A 294 5.90 9.74 -17.39
CA LEU A 294 7.03 10.04 -18.29
C LEU A 294 6.68 11.02 -19.42
N ARG A 295 5.42 11.08 -19.86
CA ARG A 295 5.04 11.87 -21.05
C ARG A 295 4.93 13.37 -20.79
N LYS A 296 4.50 13.78 -19.60
CA LYS A 296 4.27 15.19 -19.24
C LYS A 296 4.73 15.57 -17.83
N LEU A 297 5.33 14.63 -17.08
CA LEU A 297 5.75 14.80 -15.67
C LEU A 297 4.62 15.14 -14.71
N ASN A 298 3.39 15.10 -15.21
CA ASN A 298 2.19 15.51 -14.54
C ASN A 298 1.10 14.50 -14.87
N ILE A 299 0.43 13.99 -13.84
CA ILE A 299 -0.82 13.23 -14.03
C ILE A 299 -1.94 14.28 -13.97
N THR A 300 -2.49 14.63 -15.13
CA THR A 300 -3.56 15.62 -15.21
C THR A 300 -4.91 14.99 -14.89
N ARG A 301 -5.96 15.82 -14.82
CA ARG A 301 -7.33 15.34 -14.63
C ARG A 301 -7.78 14.35 -15.70
N ILE A 302 -7.28 14.48 -16.92
CA ILE A 302 -7.65 13.57 -18.02
C ILE A 302 -7.06 12.18 -17.76
N GLU A 303 -5.76 12.10 -17.44
CA GLU A 303 -5.12 10.83 -17.09
C GLU A 303 -5.75 10.25 -15.81
N GLY A 304 -6.06 11.08 -14.80
CA GLY A 304 -6.78 10.66 -13.60
C GLY A 304 -8.15 10.04 -13.89
N GLY A 305 -8.94 10.68 -14.76
CA GLY A 305 -10.22 10.15 -15.22
C GLY A 305 -10.07 8.83 -15.99
N PHE A 306 -9.03 8.68 -16.80
CA PHE A 306 -8.74 7.43 -17.50
C PHE A 306 -8.35 6.30 -16.53
N LEU A 307 -7.52 6.58 -15.53
CA LEU A 307 -7.15 5.62 -14.48
C LEU A 307 -8.40 5.13 -13.72
N LEU A 308 -9.30 6.04 -13.33
CA LEU A 308 -10.57 5.66 -12.68
C LEU A 308 -11.51 4.87 -13.59
N ALA A 309 -11.63 5.26 -14.86
CA ALA A 309 -12.42 4.49 -15.81
C ALA A 309 -11.88 3.06 -15.96
N THR A 310 -10.55 2.90 -16.00
CA THR A 310 -9.88 1.60 -16.03
C THR A 310 -10.18 0.79 -14.76
N TYR A 311 -10.15 1.44 -13.59
CA TYR A 311 -10.51 0.79 -12.33
C TYR A 311 -11.97 0.32 -12.30
N ALA A 312 -12.90 1.16 -12.77
CA ALA A 312 -14.32 0.81 -12.83
C ALA A 312 -14.57 -0.38 -13.78
N VAL A 313 -13.89 -0.41 -14.93
CA VAL A 313 -13.93 -1.55 -15.85
C VAL A 313 -13.37 -2.80 -15.19
N TYR A 314 -12.26 -2.69 -14.45
CA TYR A 314 -11.67 -3.80 -13.72
C TYR A 314 -12.65 -4.39 -12.67
N LEU A 315 -13.27 -3.55 -11.85
CA LEU A 315 -14.27 -3.99 -10.87
C LEU A 315 -15.49 -4.66 -11.54
N TYR A 316 -15.94 -4.12 -12.68
CA TYR A 316 -17.01 -4.72 -13.46
C TYR A 316 -16.61 -6.10 -14.02
N MET A 317 -15.38 -6.24 -14.52
CA MET A 317 -14.82 -7.51 -15.00
C MET A 317 -14.75 -8.57 -13.89
N LEU A 318 -14.36 -8.18 -12.68
CA LEU A 318 -14.39 -9.07 -11.51
C LEU A 318 -15.81 -9.53 -11.17
N TYR A 319 -16.77 -8.61 -11.19
CA TYR A 319 -18.17 -8.91 -10.89
C TYR A 319 -18.78 -9.92 -11.89
N ILE A 320 -18.57 -9.72 -13.20
CA ILE A 320 -19.06 -10.66 -14.22
C ILE A 320 -18.32 -12.01 -14.15
N GLY A 321 -17.04 -12.01 -13.80
CA GLY A 321 -16.22 -13.22 -13.64
C GLY A 321 -16.72 -14.13 -12.51
N GLN A 322 -17.30 -13.56 -11.45
CA GLN A 322 -17.96 -14.32 -10.38
C GLN A 322 -19.37 -14.80 -10.76
N SER A 323 -20.00 -14.18 -11.77
CA SER A 323 -21.39 -14.46 -12.17
C SER A 323 -21.51 -15.59 -13.22
N GLY A 324 -20.40 -16.25 -13.57
CA GLY A 324 -20.39 -17.36 -14.52
C GLY A 324 -20.99 -18.66 -13.94
N PRO A 325 -21.47 -19.59 -14.80
CA PRO A 325 -22.00 -20.87 -14.32
C PRO A 325 -20.92 -21.66 -13.57
N ALA A 326 -21.30 -22.23 -12.43
CA ALA A 326 -20.41 -23.03 -11.60
C ALA A 326 -19.74 -24.15 -12.44
N PRO A 327 -18.43 -24.42 -12.25
CA PRO A 327 -17.78 -25.54 -12.92
C PRO A 327 -18.42 -26.84 -12.45
N GLY A 328 -19.26 -27.46 -13.30
CA GLY A 328 -20.00 -28.67 -12.98
C GLY A 328 -21.40 -28.80 -13.60
N THR A 329 -21.90 -27.79 -14.33
CA THR A 329 -23.18 -27.88 -15.06
C THR A 329 -23.00 -27.91 -16.58
N MET A 330 -22.20 -28.85 -17.08
CA MET A 330 -22.23 -29.31 -18.48
C MET A 330 -22.29 -30.82 -18.52
#